data_AF-A0AAE6QDE8-F1
#
_entry.id   AF-A0AAE6QDE8-F1
#
_cell.length_a   1.000
_cell.length_b   1.000
_cell.length_c   1.000
_cell.angle_alpha   90.00
_cell.angle_beta   90.00
_cell.angle_gamma   90.00
#
_symmetry.space_group_name_H-M   'P 1'
#
loop_
_entity.id
_entity.type
_entity.pdbx_description
1 polymer ?
#
loop_
_entity_poly.entity_id
_entity_poly.type
_entity_poly.pdbx_seq_one_letter_code
_entity_poly.pdbx_strand_id
1 'polypeptide(L)'
;MDRVFARFIEKLGDPIDRQEVPVSSINRYQGKLPNSLLEYWAEHGWCGYGDGIFWLVNPQEYEGVAVSWVEGTEFEKLDTYHIIARSAFGDLYFWGEKTGAFLNITSILSRYIAFNSTLGLEHMDKQLQNFLLTRSKDNDDYGGLFEPAKKKIGVLRHDEMYGFVPALMLGGPDTLEHLEKVKAVEHLILLSQITELQPYSF
;
A
#
# COMPACT_ATOMS: atom_id res chain seq x y z
N MET A 1 15.17 8.35 13.97
CA MET A 1 15.31 8.17 12.51
C MET A 1 16.59 7.45 12.09
N ASP A 2 16.46 6.20 11.63
CA ASP A 2 17.55 5.42 11.04
C ASP A 2 17.93 5.94 9.62
N ARG A 3 19.08 5.48 9.09
CA ARG A 3 19.57 5.92 7.77
C ARG A 3 18.67 5.49 6.59
N VAL A 4 17.97 4.36 6.72
CA VAL A 4 17.08 3.83 5.70
C VAL A 4 15.84 4.69 5.57
N PHE A 5 15.20 5.03 6.69
CA PHE A 5 14.02 5.88 6.69
C PHE A 5 14.34 7.30 6.21
N ALA A 6 15.48 7.87 6.63
CA ALA A 6 15.94 9.14 6.10
C ALA A 6 16.12 9.12 4.57
N ARG A 7 16.68 8.03 4.01
CA ARG A 7 16.83 7.84 2.56
C ARG A 7 15.49 7.66 1.85
N PHE A 8 14.52 7.01 2.50
CA PHE A 8 13.15 6.87 2.00
C PHE A 8 12.48 8.25 1.87
N ILE A 9 12.56 9.10 2.89
CA ILE A 9 12.06 10.48 2.86
C ILE A 9 12.77 11.31 1.79
N GLU A 10 14.10 11.19 1.67
CA GLU A 10 14.87 11.90 0.63
C GLU A 10 14.39 11.54 -0.79
N LYS A 11 14.02 10.27 -1.03
CA LYS A 11 13.58 9.78 -2.34
C LYS A 11 12.14 10.16 -2.67
N LEU A 12 11.22 10.04 -1.71
CA LEU A 12 9.79 10.28 -1.95
C LEU A 12 9.39 11.73 -1.66
N GLY A 13 9.93 12.33 -0.61
CA GLY A 13 9.57 13.66 -0.12
C GLY A 13 8.98 13.62 1.29
N ASP A 14 8.71 14.81 1.80
CA ASP A 14 8.26 15.03 3.17
C ASP A 14 6.90 14.37 3.48
N PRO A 15 6.65 14.02 4.75
CA PRO A 15 5.38 13.45 5.17
C PRO A 15 4.24 14.48 5.08
N ILE A 16 3.04 14.00 4.74
CA ILE A 16 1.80 14.76 4.69
C ILE A 16 0.67 14.01 5.41
N ASP A 17 -0.36 14.76 5.83
CA ASP A 17 -1.60 14.24 6.41
C ASP A 17 -1.39 13.21 7.54
N ARG A 18 -0.48 13.54 8.46
CA ARG A 18 -0.08 12.68 9.57
C ARG A 18 -1.26 12.36 10.49
N GLN A 19 -1.44 11.08 10.78
CA GLN A 19 -2.34 10.57 11.81
C GLN A 19 -1.53 10.01 13.00
N GLU A 20 -1.92 10.37 14.21
CA GLU A 20 -1.35 9.81 15.43
C GLU A 20 -1.65 8.31 15.53
N VAL A 21 -0.64 7.51 15.88
CA VAL A 21 -0.81 6.06 16.06
C VAL A 21 -1.05 5.75 17.54
N PRO A 22 -2.24 5.22 17.91
CA PRO A 22 -2.49 4.82 19.29
C PRO A 22 -1.57 3.68 19.72
N VAL A 23 -1.11 3.70 20.97
CA VAL A 23 -0.29 2.62 21.55
C VAL A 23 -0.99 1.25 21.45
N SER A 24 -2.33 1.22 21.54
CA SER A 24 -3.11 0.00 21.32
C SER A 24 -2.93 -0.60 19.91
N SER A 25 -2.78 0.25 18.90
CA SER A 25 -2.52 -0.17 17.52
C SER A 25 -1.10 -0.72 17.37
N ILE A 26 -0.12 -0.08 17.98
CA ILE A 26 1.27 -0.59 18.02
C ILE A 26 1.29 -1.98 18.68
N ASN A 27 0.70 -2.12 19.86
CA ASN A 27 0.66 -3.37 20.60
C ASN A 27 -0.08 -4.49 19.85
N ARG A 28 -1.12 -4.17 19.06
CA ARG A 28 -1.85 -5.14 18.23
C ARG A 28 -0.95 -5.85 17.22
N TYR A 29 0.07 -5.16 16.71
CA TYR A 29 0.95 -5.64 15.64
C TYR A 29 2.35 -6.07 16.13
N GLN A 30 2.64 -5.98 17.42
CA GLN A 30 3.88 -6.51 18.00
C GLN A 30 3.99 -8.02 17.72
N GLY A 31 5.14 -8.44 17.19
CA GLY A 31 5.40 -9.83 16.82
C GLY A 31 4.69 -10.30 15.53
N LYS A 32 3.97 -9.40 14.84
CA LYS A 32 3.26 -9.68 13.58
C LYS A 32 3.80 -8.86 12.41
N LEU A 33 4.19 -7.62 12.69
CA LEU A 33 4.84 -6.71 11.75
C LEU A 33 6.28 -6.44 12.19
N PRO A 34 7.16 -5.98 11.28
CA PRO A 34 8.52 -5.59 11.62
C PRO A 34 8.54 -4.54 12.75
N ASN A 35 9.45 -4.69 13.71
CA ASN A 35 9.56 -3.74 14.82
C ASN A 35 9.92 -2.34 14.33
N SER A 36 10.78 -2.25 13.32
CA SER A 36 11.15 -1.00 12.66
C SER A 36 9.94 -0.26 12.07
N LEU A 37 8.94 -0.96 11.52
CA LEU A 37 7.70 -0.34 11.06
C LEU A 37 6.92 0.29 12.21
N LEU A 38 6.81 -0.44 13.33
CA LEU A 38 6.12 0.03 14.53
C LEU A 38 6.82 1.23 15.16
N GLU A 39 8.15 1.26 15.14
CA GLU A 39 8.95 2.40 15.55
C GLU A 39 8.71 3.62 14.65
N TYR A 40 8.68 3.43 13.33
CA TYR A 40 8.35 4.53 12.41
C TYR A 40 6.94 5.07 12.62
N TRP A 41 5.96 4.20 12.87
CA TRP A 41 4.62 4.65 13.23
C TRP A 41 4.60 5.43 14.55
N ALA A 42 5.34 4.99 15.56
CA ALA A 42 5.43 5.70 16.83
C ALA A 42 6.08 7.09 16.68
N GLU A 43 7.15 7.20 15.90
CA GLU A 43 7.88 8.46 15.68
C GLU A 43 7.15 9.41 14.72
N HIS A 44 6.59 8.88 13.64
CA HIS A 44 6.13 9.66 12.49
C HIS A 44 4.64 9.60 12.23
N GLY A 45 3.89 8.69 12.86
CA GLY A 45 2.48 8.50 12.55
C GLY A 45 2.24 7.68 11.28
N TRP A 46 0.97 7.46 10.95
CA TRP A 46 0.57 7.06 9.61
C TRP A 46 0.55 8.29 8.71
N CYS A 47 1.19 8.22 7.55
CA CYS A 47 1.49 9.39 6.72
C CYS A 47 1.48 9.05 5.23
N GLY A 48 1.14 10.05 4.44
CA GLY A 48 1.51 10.11 3.01
C GLY A 48 2.90 10.69 2.85
N TYR A 49 3.59 10.36 1.77
CA TYR A 49 4.92 10.85 1.44
C TYR A 49 4.91 11.35 -0.01
N GLY A 50 5.73 12.36 -0.30
CA GLY A 50 5.88 12.87 -1.66
C GLY A 50 4.59 13.43 -2.26
N ASP A 51 3.93 14.32 -1.53
CA ASP A 51 2.61 14.88 -1.87
C ASP A 51 1.49 13.82 -1.99
N GLY A 52 1.66 12.67 -1.35
CA GLY A 52 0.67 11.61 -1.31
C GLY A 52 0.78 10.60 -2.45
N ILE A 53 1.95 10.46 -3.08
CA ILE A 53 2.20 9.39 -4.05
C ILE A 53 2.26 8.01 -3.38
N PHE A 54 2.71 7.97 -2.13
CA PHE A 54 2.91 6.75 -1.36
C PHE A 54 2.47 6.95 0.09
N TRP A 55 1.90 5.93 0.71
CA TRP A 55 1.32 6.02 2.05
C TRP A 55 1.72 4.84 2.91
N LEU A 56 2.17 5.09 4.15
CA LEU A 56 2.20 4.10 5.21
C LEU A 56 0.90 4.22 6.00
N VAL A 57 0.11 3.16 6.03
CA VAL A 57 -1.30 3.21 6.46
C VAL A 57 -1.55 2.48 7.78
N ASN A 58 -2.69 2.78 8.40
CA ASN A 58 -3.26 1.98 9.49
C ASN A 58 -3.83 0.68 8.92
N PRO A 59 -3.24 -0.51 9.18
CA PRO A 59 -3.77 -1.74 8.59
C PRO A 59 -5.17 -2.09 9.10
N GLN A 60 -5.60 -1.56 10.26
CA GLN A 60 -6.93 -1.81 10.82
C GLN A 60 -8.05 -1.21 9.95
N GLU A 61 -7.82 -0.05 9.33
CA GLU A 61 -8.79 0.56 8.41
C GLU A 61 -8.92 -0.24 7.11
N TYR A 62 -7.88 -0.98 6.76
CA TYR A 62 -7.80 -1.77 5.53
C TYR A 62 -8.08 -3.26 5.77
N GLU A 63 -8.51 -3.71 6.96
CA GLU A 63 -8.78 -5.12 7.24
C GLU A 63 -9.83 -5.70 6.28
N GLY A 64 -10.91 -4.95 6.03
CA GLY A 64 -11.94 -5.37 5.07
C GLY A 64 -11.42 -5.44 3.63
N VAL A 65 -10.53 -4.51 3.25
CA VAL A 65 -9.87 -4.55 1.93
C VAL A 65 -9.00 -5.78 1.83
N ALA A 66 -8.16 -6.04 2.85
CA ALA A 66 -7.23 -7.15 2.84
C ALA A 66 -7.95 -8.51 2.72
N VAL A 67 -9.03 -8.69 3.48
CA VAL A 67 -9.91 -9.88 3.36
C VAL A 67 -10.48 -9.97 1.95
N SER A 68 -11.05 -8.90 1.41
CA SER A 68 -11.74 -8.92 0.11
C SER A 68 -10.81 -9.27 -1.07
N TRP A 69 -9.50 -9.03 -0.95
CA TRP A 69 -8.51 -9.39 -1.96
C TRP A 69 -7.89 -10.78 -1.78
N VAL A 70 -7.91 -11.33 -0.55
CA VAL A 70 -7.22 -12.58 -0.21
C VAL A 70 -8.19 -13.76 -0.09
N GLU A 71 -9.43 -13.53 0.32
CA GLU A 71 -10.45 -14.56 0.51
C GLU A 71 -10.68 -15.38 -0.78
N GLY A 72 -10.71 -16.70 -0.65
CA GLY A 72 -10.89 -17.62 -1.77
C GLY A 72 -9.65 -17.84 -2.65
N THR A 73 -8.54 -17.16 -2.37
CA THR A 73 -7.27 -17.33 -3.09
C THR A 73 -6.34 -18.35 -2.40
N GLU A 74 -5.22 -18.68 -3.05
CA GLU A 74 -4.18 -19.50 -2.40
C GLU A 74 -3.56 -18.81 -1.17
N PHE A 75 -3.55 -17.47 -1.13
CA PHE A 75 -2.95 -16.68 -0.06
C PHE A 75 -3.67 -16.83 1.27
N GLU A 76 -4.99 -17.02 1.26
CA GLU A 76 -5.80 -17.18 2.49
C GLU A 76 -5.27 -18.30 3.39
N LYS A 77 -4.75 -19.38 2.78
CA LYS A 77 -4.22 -20.54 3.51
C LYS A 77 -2.77 -20.39 3.95
N LEU A 78 -2.04 -19.45 3.33
CA LEU A 78 -0.61 -19.25 3.56
C LEU A 78 -0.34 -18.37 4.78
N ASP A 79 -1.09 -17.28 4.93
CA ASP A 79 -0.86 -16.33 6.01
C ASP A 79 -2.08 -15.46 6.32
N THR A 80 -1.99 -14.75 7.43
CA THR A 80 -2.82 -13.57 7.70
C THR A 80 -2.06 -12.36 7.20
N TYR A 81 -2.66 -11.61 6.27
CA TYR A 81 -2.00 -10.47 5.64
C TYR A 81 -2.56 -9.13 6.12
N HIS A 82 -1.65 -8.16 6.26
CA HIS A 82 -1.95 -6.78 6.65
C HIS A 82 -1.45 -5.82 5.58
N ILE A 83 -2.30 -4.89 5.12
CA ILE A 83 -1.86 -3.82 4.22
C ILE A 83 -1.11 -2.78 5.04
N ILE A 84 0.21 -2.70 4.85
CA ILE A 84 1.07 -1.77 5.58
C ILE A 84 1.32 -0.47 4.82
N ALA A 85 1.12 -0.50 3.50
CA ALA A 85 1.33 0.64 2.64
C ALA A 85 0.47 0.57 1.37
N ARG A 86 0.28 1.72 0.72
CA ARG A 86 -0.37 1.81 -0.59
C ARG A 86 0.13 2.98 -1.45
N SER A 87 0.04 2.86 -2.77
CA SER A 87 0.31 3.98 -3.69
C SER A 87 -0.91 4.90 -3.84
N ALA A 88 -0.74 6.03 -4.53
CA ALA A 88 -1.83 6.94 -4.88
C ALA A 88 -2.90 6.30 -5.79
N PHE A 89 -2.53 5.25 -6.53
CA PHE A 89 -3.37 4.58 -7.52
C PHE A 89 -3.85 3.19 -7.08
N GLY A 90 -3.58 2.81 -5.83
CA GLY A 90 -4.08 1.56 -5.27
C GLY A 90 -3.19 0.35 -5.53
N ASP A 91 -1.88 0.52 -5.69
CA ASP A 91 -0.95 -0.58 -5.41
C ASP A 91 -0.97 -0.82 -3.90
N LEU A 92 -1.19 -2.06 -3.50
CA LEU A 92 -1.38 -2.46 -2.11
C LEU A 92 -0.24 -3.36 -1.68
N TYR A 93 0.44 -2.98 -0.60
CA TYR A 93 1.58 -3.71 -0.08
C TYR A 93 1.20 -4.46 1.20
N PHE A 94 1.02 -5.76 1.05
CA PHE A 94 0.63 -6.67 2.11
C PHE A 94 1.85 -7.28 2.79
N TRP A 95 1.72 -7.49 4.10
CA TRP A 95 2.68 -8.17 4.94
C TRP A 95 2.04 -9.39 5.62
N GLY A 96 2.61 -10.59 5.43
CA GLY A 96 2.17 -11.80 6.11
C GLY A 96 2.73 -11.93 7.55
N GLU A 97 1.88 -12.19 8.54
CA GLU A 97 2.29 -12.31 9.96
C GLU A 97 3.34 -13.41 10.21
N LYS A 98 3.22 -14.55 9.53
CA LYS A 98 4.01 -15.77 9.82
C LYS A 98 5.14 -16.03 8.85
N THR A 99 4.95 -15.60 7.62
CA THR A 99 5.88 -15.86 6.51
C THR A 99 6.82 -14.68 6.29
N GLY A 100 6.42 -13.48 6.74
CA GLY A 100 7.05 -12.24 6.29
C GLY A 100 7.00 -12.07 4.77
N ALA A 101 6.15 -12.84 4.08
CA ALA A 101 5.99 -12.76 2.64
C ALA A 101 5.33 -11.43 2.27
N PHE A 102 5.83 -10.84 1.19
CA PHE A 102 5.25 -9.64 0.61
C PHE A 102 4.33 -10.04 -0.53
N LEU A 103 3.07 -9.64 -0.44
CA LEU A 103 2.11 -9.69 -1.55
C LEU A 103 1.86 -8.26 -2.01
N ASN A 104 2.17 -7.97 -3.26
CA ASN A 104 1.86 -6.68 -3.88
C ASN A 104 0.69 -6.87 -4.84
N ILE A 105 -0.40 -6.13 -4.67
CA ILE A 105 -1.57 -6.16 -5.54
C ILE A 105 -1.74 -4.80 -6.22
N THR A 106 -1.71 -4.81 -7.55
CA THR A 106 -2.12 -3.69 -8.39
C THR A 106 -3.64 -3.74 -8.55
N SER A 107 -4.37 -3.09 -7.64
CA SER A 107 -5.82 -3.25 -7.51
C SER A 107 -6.59 -2.86 -8.77
N ILE A 108 -6.15 -1.81 -9.47
CA ILE A 108 -6.79 -1.30 -10.69
C ILE A 108 -6.71 -2.27 -11.88
N LEU A 109 -5.86 -3.30 -11.80
CA LEU A 109 -5.70 -4.35 -12.82
C LEU A 109 -6.05 -5.75 -12.31
N SER A 110 -6.35 -5.92 -11.02
CA SER A 110 -6.47 -7.22 -10.34
C SER A 110 -5.29 -8.14 -10.67
N ARG A 111 -4.08 -7.61 -10.48
CA ARG A 111 -2.82 -8.31 -10.69
C ARG A 111 -1.98 -8.32 -9.43
N TYR A 112 -1.23 -9.40 -9.21
CA TYR A 112 -0.32 -9.50 -8.06
C TYR A 112 1.07 -10.01 -8.40
N ILE A 113 2.00 -9.67 -7.51
CA ILE A 113 3.31 -10.29 -7.38
C ILE A 113 3.44 -10.76 -5.94
N ALA A 114 3.78 -12.03 -5.74
CA ALA A 114 4.04 -12.60 -4.43
C ALA A 114 5.53 -12.89 -4.27
N PHE A 115 6.10 -12.47 -3.15
CA PHE A 115 7.47 -12.74 -2.76
C PHE A 115 7.47 -13.52 -1.46
N ASN A 116 7.78 -14.81 -1.56
CA ASN A 116 7.98 -15.64 -0.37
C ASN A 116 9.37 -15.39 0.18
N SER A 117 9.44 -14.84 1.40
CA SER A 117 10.71 -14.75 2.11
C SER A 117 11.22 -16.14 2.41
N THR A 118 12.45 -16.44 2.00
CA THR A 118 13.21 -17.58 2.50
C THR A 118 13.95 -17.26 3.80
N LEU A 119 13.94 -15.99 4.20
CA LEU A 119 14.54 -15.50 5.45
C LEU A 119 13.51 -15.65 6.57
N GLY A 120 13.95 -16.11 7.74
CA GLY A 120 13.09 -16.26 8.91
C GLY A 120 12.55 -14.94 9.45
N LEU A 121 11.61 -15.03 10.39
CA LEU A 121 10.94 -13.88 11.02
C LEU A 121 11.91 -12.93 11.74
N GLU A 122 13.08 -13.42 12.15
CA GLU A 122 14.16 -12.61 12.70
C GLU A 122 14.73 -11.57 11.72
N HIS A 123 14.41 -11.68 10.43
CA HIS A 123 14.87 -10.78 9.37
C HIS A 123 13.80 -9.83 8.83
N MET A 124 12.62 -9.76 9.48
CA MET A 124 11.52 -8.90 9.06
C MET A 124 11.94 -7.42 8.91
N ASP A 125 12.73 -6.89 9.84
CA ASP A 125 13.19 -5.49 9.77
C ASP A 125 14.07 -5.22 8.54
N LYS A 126 14.96 -6.17 8.22
CA LYS A 126 15.81 -6.06 7.02
C LYS A 126 14.97 -6.10 5.74
N GLN A 127 13.92 -6.92 5.72
CA GLN A 127 13.02 -7.01 4.58
C GLN A 127 12.21 -5.73 4.40
N LEU A 128 11.70 -5.14 5.50
CA LEU A 128 11.05 -3.83 5.47
C LEU A 128 12.01 -2.75 4.97
N GLN A 129 13.25 -2.71 5.48
CA GLN A 129 14.25 -1.74 5.04
C GLN A 129 14.50 -1.85 3.53
N ASN A 130 14.64 -3.07 3.00
CA ASN A 130 14.76 -3.28 1.56
C ASN A 130 13.53 -2.76 0.81
N PHE A 131 12.32 -3.09 1.30
CA PHE A 131 11.07 -2.59 0.72
C PHE A 131 11.07 -1.06 0.63
N LEU A 132 11.36 -0.35 1.73
CA LEU A 132 11.41 1.12 1.76
C LEU A 132 12.48 1.67 0.80
N LEU A 133 13.65 1.04 0.71
CA LEU A 133 14.72 1.47 -0.20
C LEU A 133 14.36 1.33 -1.69
N THR A 134 13.45 0.42 -2.03
CA THR A 134 12.95 0.26 -3.42
C THR A 134 11.90 1.29 -3.81
N ARG A 135 11.33 2.02 -2.86
CA ARG A 135 10.32 3.04 -3.15
C ARG A 135 10.94 4.27 -3.82
N SER A 136 10.23 4.80 -4.80
CA SER A 136 10.55 6.04 -5.51
C SER A 136 9.29 6.56 -6.18
N LYS A 137 9.25 7.86 -6.48
CA LYS A 137 8.10 8.44 -7.18
C LYS A 137 7.80 7.72 -8.49
N ASP A 138 8.84 7.41 -9.27
CA ASP A 138 8.69 6.75 -10.56
C ASP A 138 8.10 5.33 -10.46
N ASN A 139 8.38 4.60 -9.38
CA ASN A 139 7.89 3.22 -9.20
C ASN A 139 6.43 3.18 -8.73
N ASP A 140 5.94 4.25 -8.11
CA ASP A 140 4.60 4.36 -7.53
C ASP A 140 3.68 5.29 -8.36
N ASP A 141 4.15 5.81 -9.51
CA ASP A 141 3.39 6.64 -10.45
C ASP A 141 2.81 5.78 -11.60
N TYR A 142 1.50 5.54 -11.55
CA TYR A 142 0.83 4.80 -12.61
C TYR A 142 0.74 5.65 -13.89
N GLY A 143 1.46 5.23 -14.93
CA GLY A 143 1.39 5.84 -16.26
C GLY A 143 1.87 7.30 -16.31
N GLY A 144 2.60 7.78 -15.31
CA GLY A 144 3.00 9.18 -15.21
C GLY A 144 1.83 10.14 -14.93
N LEU A 145 0.74 9.61 -14.35
CA LEU A 145 -0.50 10.36 -14.11
C LEU A 145 -0.49 11.11 -12.78
N PHE A 146 0.46 10.87 -11.87
CA PHE A 146 0.46 11.45 -10.53
C PHE A 146 0.49 12.98 -10.53
N GLU A 147 1.49 13.59 -11.14
CA GLU A 147 1.62 15.06 -11.18
C GLU A 147 0.45 15.73 -11.93
N PRO A 148 0.01 15.22 -13.11
CA PRO A 148 -1.20 15.72 -13.77
C PRO A 148 -2.47 15.59 -12.91
N ALA A 149 -2.67 14.46 -12.23
CA ALA A 149 -3.81 14.22 -11.34
C ALA A 149 -3.76 15.20 -10.16
N LYS A 150 -2.65 15.29 -9.46
CA LYS A 150 -2.45 16.22 -8.34
C LYS A 150 -2.77 17.67 -8.74
N LYS A 151 -2.33 18.10 -9.93
CA LYS A 151 -2.61 19.46 -10.44
C LYS A 151 -4.09 19.69 -10.77
N LYS A 152 -4.79 18.68 -11.28
CA LYS A 152 -6.17 18.80 -11.76
C LYS A 152 -7.21 18.55 -10.67
N ILE A 153 -7.05 17.49 -9.88
CA ILE A 153 -8.02 17.01 -8.88
C ILE A 153 -7.53 17.17 -7.43
N GLY A 154 -6.31 17.69 -7.24
CA GLY A 154 -5.78 18.08 -5.94
C GLY A 154 -5.07 16.95 -5.19
N VAL A 155 -4.37 17.32 -4.11
CA VAL A 155 -3.65 16.39 -3.23
C VAL A 155 -4.62 15.45 -2.51
N LEU A 156 -4.20 14.19 -2.33
CA LEU A 156 -4.93 13.15 -1.61
C LEU A 156 -4.85 13.35 -0.09
N ARG A 157 -5.94 13.00 0.61
CA ARG A 157 -5.93 12.73 2.06
C ARG A 157 -5.65 11.25 2.33
N HIS A 158 -5.39 10.90 3.59
CA HIS A 158 -5.10 9.55 4.05
C HIS A 158 -6.14 8.52 3.61
N ASP A 159 -7.41 8.91 3.60
CA ASP A 159 -8.55 8.07 3.22
C ASP A 159 -8.93 8.15 1.72
N GLU A 160 -8.11 8.82 0.90
CA GLU A 160 -8.36 9.04 -0.53
C GLU A 160 -7.32 8.37 -1.43
N MET A 161 -7.75 7.95 -2.61
CA MET A 161 -6.90 7.53 -3.73
C MET A 161 -7.38 8.14 -5.05
N TYR A 162 -6.53 8.12 -6.07
CA TYR A 162 -6.94 8.38 -7.44
C TYR A 162 -7.51 7.08 -8.04
N GLY A 163 -8.82 7.08 -8.29
CA GLY A 163 -9.53 5.94 -8.88
C GLY A 163 -9.98 6.23 -10.30
N PHE A 164 -9.93 5.23 -11.16
CA PHE A 164 -10.49 5.30 -12.51
C PHE A 164 -12.01 5.10 -12.47
N VAL A 165 -12.75 6.03 -13.08
CA VAL A 165 -14.22 6.02 -13.15
C VAL A 165 -14.64 6.18 -14.62
N PRO A 166 -15.13 5.11 -15.28
CA PRO A 166 -15.32 3.76 -14.77
C PRO A 166 -13.99 3.01 -14.54
N ALA A 167 -14.03 1.95 -13.72
CA ALA A 167 -12.85 1.13 -13.43
C ALA A 167 -12.25 0.53 -14.71
N LEU A 168 -10.92 0.47 -14.80
CA LEU A 168 -10.20 -0.05 -15.97
C LEU A 168 -10.61 -1.48 -16.33
N MET A 169 -10.82 -2.31 -15.31
CA MET A 169 -11.25 -3.71 -15.46
C MET A 169 -12.64 -3.87 -16.09
N LEU A 170 -13.44 -2.80 -16.14
CA LEU A 170 -14.73 -2.75 -16.84
C LEU A 170 -14.59 -2.20 -18.28
N GLY A 171 -13.37 -2.02 -18.79
CA GLY A 171 -13.10 -1.41 -20.09
C GLY A 171 -13.02 0.12 -20.04
N GLY A 172 -12.85 0.71 -18.85
CA GLY A 172 -12.63 2.15 -18.69
C GLY A 172 -11.28 2.61 -19.24
N PRO A 173 -11.17 3.87 -19.69
CA PRO A 173 -9.92 4.42 -20.20
C PRO A 173 -8.95 4.81 -19.08
N ASP A 174 -7.65 4.60 -19.32
CA ASP A 174 -6.52 4.92 -18.44
C ASP A 174 -6.04 6.38 -18.61
N THR A 175 -6.98 7.33 -18.60
CA THR A 175 -6.70 8.75 -18.89
C THR A 175 -6.98 9.66 -17.69
N LEU A 176 -6.31 10.82 -17.68
CA LEU A 176 -6.47 11.85 -16.64
C LEU A 176 -7.91 12.38 -16.53
N GLU A 177 -8.70 12.29 -17.60
CA GLU A 177 -10.11 12.70 -17.65
C GLU A 177 -11.01 11.83 -16.81
N HIS A 178 -10.59 10.59 -16.54
CA HIS A 178 -11.38 9.58 -15.86
C HIS A 178 -10.83 9.26 -14.46
N LEU A 179 -9.88 10.07 -13.99
CA LEU A 179 -9.41 10.00 -12.61
C LEU A 179 -10.28 10.88 -11.72
N GLU A 180 -10.76 10.29 -10.62
CA GLU A 180 -11.44 10.99 -9.54
C GLU A 180 -10.74 10.72 -8.21
N LYS A 181 -10.91 11.65 -7.25
CA LYS A 181 -10.57 11.36 -5.85
C LYS A 181 -11.70 10.56 -5.24
N VAL A 182 -11.42 9.32 -4.89
CA VAL A 182 -12.38 8.38 -4.31
C VAL A 182 -11.94 7.97 -2.91
N LYS A 183 -12.88 7.49 -2.10
CA LYS A 183 -12.53 6.88 -0.81
C LYS A 183 -11.82 5.55 -1.05
N ALA A 184 -10.62 5.42 -0.47
CA ALA A 184 -9.72 4.32 -0.79
C ALA A 184 -10.33 2.97 -0.41
N VAL A 185 -10.83 2.83 0.82
CA VAL A 185 -11.37 1.55 1.31
C VAL A 185 -12.54 1.06 0.46
N GLU A 186 -13.53 1.91 0.24
CA GLU A 186 -14.74 1.59 -0.51
C GLU A 186 -14.42 1.26 -1.97
N HIS A 187 -13.54 2.05 -2.60
CA HIS A 187 -13.16 1.80 -3.98
C HIS A 187 -12.35 0.51 -4.13
N LEU A 188 -11.41 0.23 -3.23
CA LEU A 188 -10.60 -0.99 -3.28
C LEU A 188 -11.43 -2.25 -3.04
N ILE A 189 -12.45 -2.20 -2.17
CA ILE A 189 -13.42 -3.30 -2.00
C ILE A 189 -14.26 -3.49 -3.25
N LEU A 190 -14.70 -2.40 -3.90
CA LEU A 190 -15.41 -2.48 -5.17
C LEU A 190 -14.54 -3.13 -6.25
N LEU A 191 -13.25 -2.74 -6.36
CA LEU A 191 -12.33 -3.28 -7.35
C LEU A 191 -12.08 -4.79 -7.16
N SER A 192 -12.00 -5.27 -5.92
CA SER A 192 -11.77 -6.69 -5.63
C SER A 192 -12.91 -7.61 -6.09
N GLN A 193 -14.09 -7.04 -6.35
CA GLN A 193 -15.29 -7.79 -6.78
C GLN A 193 -15.48 -7.81 -8.29
N ILE A 194 -14.67 -7.08 -9.06
CA ILE A 194 -14.86 -6.94 -10.52
C ILE A 194 -14.34 -8.17 -11.28
N THR A 195 -13.15 -8.64 -10.93
CA THR A 195 -12.48 -9.75 -11.62
C THR A 195 -11.54 -10.48 -10.67
N GLU A 196 -11.37 -11.78 -10.92
CA GLU A 196 -10.45 -12.62 -10.17
C GLU A 196 -9.02 -12.08 -10.20
N LEU A 197 -8.35 -12.21 -9.06
CA LEU A 197 -6.96 -11.83 -8.86
C LEU A 197 -6.03 -12.81 -9.60
N GLN A 198 -5.12 -12.29 -10.43
CA GLN A 198 -4.22 -13.11 -11.26
C GLN A 198 -2.75 -12.68 -11.10
N PRO A 199 -1.78 -13.59 -11.25
CA PRO A 199 -0.37 -13.22 -11.20
C PRO A 199 0.03 -12.38 -12.41
N TYR A 200 1.05 -11.52 -12.27
CA TYR A 200 1.72 -10.93 -13.43
C TYR A 200 2.39 -12.02 -14.28
N SER A 201 2.25 -11.93 -15.60
CA SER A 201 3.00 -12.76 -16.55
C SER A 201 4.24 -11.98 -16.99
N PHE A 202 5.42 -12.47 -16.64
CA PHE A 202 6.71 -11.90 -17.05
C PHE A 202 7.34 -12.73 -18.18
#